data_AF-A9B2P8-F1
#
_entry.id   AF-A9B2P8-F1
#
_cell.length_a   1.000
_cell.length_b   1.000
_cell.length_c   1.000
_cell.angle_alpha   90.00
_cell.angle_beta   90.00
_cell.angle_gamma   90.00
#
_symmetry.space_group_name_H-M   'P 1'
#
loop_
_entity.id
_entity.type
_entity.pdbx_description
1 polymer ?
#
loop_
_entity_poly.entity_id
_entity_poly.type
_entity_poly.pdbx_seq_one_letter_code
_entity_poly.pdbx_strand_id
1 'polypeptide(L)'
;MDTQTQPFWQRFGIHTLSLGLGGAIASLVSLLLGNIIFGRSSRVLTGGMPVFLVIMMVIVGCVSYFIIKRWFRGCSSFLVIGGWFLAHFVVNVIAVVFFDSDMSIVSYVITWLIMGALGALMFSNSTFARSIGMVGAGTAIGAGVYAASRNNEVLKASGYGRIPPSTVILLTQHVRFANDAVNQLPANAPANIRKIAVNVVLEHVIRDWWSNGNNEGLTPADVNDLGAFVQLAWFAARGQSHLLQAEAVFRASLIALMDDWFNSWNAEGVEGAPRWQSKS
;
A
#
# COMPACT_ATOMS: atom_id res chain seq x y z
N MET A 1 -19.44 21.62 -12.74
CA MET A 1 -20.03 20.71 -13.75
C MET A 1 -19.87 19.29 -13.26
N ASP A 2 -20.88 18.44 -13.45
CA ASP A 2 -20.75 17.02 -13.12
C ASP A 2 -19.94 16.35 -14.24
N THR A 3 -18.67 16.02 -13.98
CA THR A 3 -17.79 15.45 -15.00
C THR A 3 -18.25 14.07 -15.45
N GLN A 4 -19.13 13.40 -14.69
CA GLN A 4 -19.66 12.08 -15.05
C GLN A 4 -20.61 12.10 -16.25
N THR A 5 -21.22 13.24 -16.59
CA THR A 5 -22.16 13.36 -17.71
C THR A 5 -21.47 13.74 -19.03
N GLN A 6 -20.18 14.06 -19.01
CA GLN A 6 -19.45 14.48 -20.20
C GLN A 6 -19.03 13.30 -21.10
N PRO A 7 -18.89 13.49 -22.42
CA PRO A 7 -18.31 12.48 -23.32
C PRO A 7 -16.93 12.00 -22.84
N PHE A 8 -16.61 10.73 -23.11
CA PHE A 8 -15.34 10.11 -22.72
C PHE A 8 -14.11 10.99 -23.05
N TRP A 9 -14.04 11.51 -24.27
CA TRP A 9 -12.91 12.35 -24.72
C TRP A 9 -12.75 13.66 -23.95
N GLN A 10 -13.85 14.25 -23.47
CA GLN A 10 -13.80 15.45 -22.63
C GLN A 10 -13.32 15.11 -21.22
N ARG A 11 -13.81 14.01 -20.63
CA ARG A 11 -13.31 13.50 -19.34
C ARG A 11 -11.83 13.15 -19.41
N PHE A 12 -11.44 12.41 -20.43
CA PHE A 12 -10.06 12.03 -20.69
C PHE A 12 -9.17 13.26 -20.83
N GLY A 13 -9.59 14.28 -21.60
CA GLY A 13 -8.85 15.54 -21.74
C GLY A 13 -8.67 16.28 -20.41
N ILE A 14 -9.74 16.42 -19.63
CA ILE A 14 -9.70 17.10 -18.32
C ILE A 14 -8.79 16.36 -17.35
N HIS A 15 -8.87 15.02 -17.28
CA HIS A 15 -8.00 14.23 -16.40
C HIS A 15 -6.54 14.23 -16.88
N THR A 16 -6.29 14.18 -18.18
CA THR A 16 -4.92 14.22 -18.73
C THR A 16 -4.26 15.57 -18.43
N LEU A 17 -5.00 16.67 -18.62
CA LEU A 17 -4.50 18.01 -18.34
C LEU A 17 -4.31 18.25 -16.84
N SER A 18 -5.24 17.81 -16.00
CA SER A 18 -5.15 18.01 -14.55
C SER A 18 -4.09 17.14 -13.90
N LEU A 19 -3.94 15.87 -14.29
CA LEU A 19 -2.95 14.95 -13.72
C LEU A 19 -1.56 15.14 -14.33
N GLY A 20 -1.46 15.28 -15.65
CA GLY A 20 -0.19 15.42 -16.34
C GLY A 20 0.36 16.85 -16.25
N LEU A 21 -0.25 17.77 -16.97
CA LEU A 21 0.23 19.15 -17.07
C LEU A 21 0.15 19.88 -15.72
N GLY A 22 -0.97 19.71 -15.01
CA GLY A 22 -1.17 20.28 -13.67
C GLY A 22 -0.13 19.82 -12.66
N GLY A 23 0.16 18.51 -12.63
CA GLY A 23 1.16 17.94 -11.73
C GLY A 23 2.60 18.33 -12.10
N ALA A 24 2.91 18.44 -13.39
CA ALA A 24 4.19 18.94 -13.87
C ALA A 24 4.45 20.39 -13.42
N ILE A 25 3.45 21.27 -13.61
CA ILE A 25 3.52 22.68 -13.19
C ILE A 25 3.65 22.77 -11.67
N ALA A 26 2.82 22.04 -10.91
CA ALA A 26 2.86 22.06 -9.45
C ALA A 26 4.23 21.64 -8.90
N SER A 27 4.82 20.61 -9.48
CA SER A 27 6.14 20.14 -9.09
C SER A 27 7.25 21.12 -9.47
N LEU A 28 7.16 21.75 -10.64
CA LEU A 28 8.12 22.77 -11.08
C LEU A 28 8.05 24.02 -10.18
N VAL A 29 6.85 24.44 -9.79
CA VAL A 29 6.64 25.53 -8.82
C VAL A 29 7.20 25.15 -7.45
N SER A 30 6.99 23.90 -7.00
CA SER A 30 7.52 23.42 -5.72
C SER A 30 9.05 23.44 -5.69
N LEU A 31 9.69 23.05 -6.80
CA LEU A 31 11.14 23.13 -6.99
C LEU A 31 11.64 24.58 -6.99
N LEU A 32 10.97 25.47 -7.71
CA LEU A 32 11.35 26.88 -7.80
C LEU A 32 11.25 27.58 -6.44
N LEU A 33 10.14 27.37 -5.71
CA LEU A 33 9.95 27.90 -4.36
C LEU A 33 10.97 27.32 -3.38
N GLY A 34 11.25 26.01 -3.47
CA GLY A 34 12.28 25.37 -2.66
C GLY A 34 13.66 26.00 -2.88
N ASN A 35 14.03 26.29 -4.12
CA ASN A 35 15.31 26.92 -4.44
C ASN A 35 15.38 28.38 -3.95
N ILE A 36 14.30 29.14 -4.08
CA ILE A 36 14.24 30.54 -3.60
C ILE A 36 14.37 30.60 -2.07
N ILE A 37 13.66 29.72 -1.35
CA ILE A 37 13.57 29.77 0.11
C ILE A 37 14.80 29.14 0.78
N PHE A 38 15.32 28.04 0.24
CA PHE A 38 16.39 27.26 0.86
C PHE A 38 17.75 27.38 0.16
N GLY A 39 17.87 28.21 -0.89
CA GLY A 39 19.14 28.56 -1.52
C GLY A 39 19.89 27.41 -2.19
N ARG A 40 19.18 26.41 -2.73
CA ARG A 40 19.78 25.24 -3.41
C ARG A 40 19.81 25.35 -4.93
N SER A 41 20.72 24.57 -5.53
CA SER A 41 21.04 24.54 -6.97
C SER A 41 19.82 24.24 -7.85
N SER A 42 19.77 24.86 -9.04
CA SER A 42 18.69 24.82 -10.05
C SER A 42 18.44 23.45 -10.71
N ARG A 43 18.98 22.37 -10.16
CA ARG A 43 18.81 21.01 -10.70
C ARG A 43 17.48 20.42 -10.24
N VAL A 44 16.80 19.75 -11.17
CA VAL A 44 15.42 19.26 -10.98
C VAL A 44 15.36 18.20 -9.87
N LEU A 45 16.41 17.39 -9.70
CA LEU A 45 16.55 16.40 -8.62
C LEU A 45 18.03 16.30 -8.24
N THR A 46 18.37 16.17 -6.96
CA THR A 46 19.75 15.93 -6.50
C THR A 46 19.72 14.93 -5.35
N GLY A 47 20.21 13.70 -5.59
CA GLY A 47 20.58 12.73 -4.55
C GLY A 47 19.52 12.46 -3.48
N GLY A 48 18.29 12.11 -3.88
CA GLY A 48 17.17 11.79 -3.00
C GLY A 48 16.14 12.93 -2.89
N MET A 49 14.96 12.63 -2.32
CA MET A 49 13.93 13.63 -2.11
C MET A 49 14.31 14.55 -0.94
N PRO A 50 14.61 15.83 -1.19
CA PRO A 50 14.89 16.75 -0.10
C PRO A 50 13.62 16.98 0.72
N VAL A 51 13.73 17.01 2.05
CA VAL A 51 12.60 17.33 2.94
C VAL A 51 11.93 18.65 2.55
N PHE A 52 12.71 19.64 2.10
CA PHE A 52 12.16 20.92 1.64
C PHE A 52 11.23 20.77 0.43
N LEU A 53 11.51 19.84 -0.47
CA LEU A 53 10.70 19.61 -1.67
C LEU A 53 9.35 19.01 -1.28
N VAL A 54 9.33 18.09 -0.32
CA VAL A 54 8.09 17.52 0.22
C VAL A 54 7.23 18.63 0.87
N ILE A 55 7.85 19.50 1.67
CA ILE A 55 7.15 20.65 2.29
C ILE A 55 6.55 21.55 1.20
N MET A 56 7.31 21.89 0.17
CA MET A 56 6.82 22.75 -0.91
C MET A 56 5.71 22.09 -1.73
N MET A 57 5.80 20.78 -1.99
CA MET A 57 4.72 20.04 -2.65
C MET A 57 3.44 20.02 -1.81
N VAL A 58 3.52 19.95 -0.49
CA VAL A 58 2.35 20.06 0.40
C VAL A 58 1.71 21.44 0.28
N ILE A 59 2.52 22.50 0.34
CA ILE A 59 2.02 23.88 0.21
C ILE A 59 1.35 24.09 -1.16
N VAL A 60 2.03 23.71 -2.24
CA VAL A 60 1.48 23.83 -3.60
C VAL A 60 0.25 22.95 -3.75
N GLY A 61 0.26 21.72 -3.24
CA GLY A 61 -0.88 20.81 -3.24
C GLY A 61 -2.11 21.39 -2.52
N CYS A 62 -1.92 22.04 -1.36
CA CYS A 62 -2.98 22.74 -0.65
C CYS A 62 -3.57 23.90 -1.47
N VAL A 63 -2.73 24.71 -2.11
CA VAL A 63 -3.21 25.82 -2.96
C VAL A 63 -3.94 25.29 -4.19
N SER A 64 -3.34 24.32 -4.88
CA SER A 64 -3.93 23.66 -6.05
C SER A 64 -5.24 22.97 -5.73
N TYR A 65 -5.40 22.41 -4.53
CA TYR A 65 -6.67 21.83 -4.08
C TYR A 65 -7.81 22.85 -4.14
N PHE A 66 -7.61 24.08 -3.66
CA PHE A 66 -8.66 25.11 -3.71
C PHE A 66 -9.03 25.51 -5.14
N ILE A 67 -8.09 25.46 -6.07
CA ILE A 67 -8.31 25.75 -7.49
C ILE A 67 -9.06 24.57 -8.15
N ILE A 68 -8.59 23.34 -7.92
CA ILE A 68 -9.10 22.11 -8.52
C ILE A 68 -10.49 21.74 -7.98
N LYS A 69 -10.78 22.03 -6.71
CA LYS A 69 -12.11 21.80 -6.10
C LYS A 69 -13.24 22.55 -6.83
N ARG A 70 -12.93 23.62 -7.58
CA ARG A 70 -13.93 24.29 -8.44
C ARG A 70 -14.38 23.43 -9.62
N TRP A 71 -13.55 22.49 -10.05
CA TRP A 71 -13.74 21.64 -11.24
C TRP A 71 -14.08 20.19 -10.87
N PHE A 72 -13.61 19.72 -9.71
CA PHE A 72 -13.83 18.36 -9.21
C PHE A 72 -14.63 18.37 -7.92
N ARG A 73 -15.71 17.58 -7.86
CA ARG A 73 -16.54 17.40 -6.66
C ARG A 73 -16.07 16.20 -5.84
N GLY A 74 -16.28 16.25 -4.53
CA GLY A 74 -15.99 15.15 -3.61
C GLY A 74 -14.50 14.80 -3.50
N CYS A 75 -14.21 13.51 -3.29
CA CYS A 75 -12.86 12.99 -3.08
C CYS A 75 -11.96 13.04 -4.32
N SER A 76 -12.49 13.29 -5.52
CA SER A 76 -11.71 13.30 -6.77
C SER A 76 -10.61 14.37 -6.77
N SER A 77 -10.83 15.50 -6.11
CA SER A 77 -9.81 16.55 -5.96
C SER A 77 -8.61 16.06 -5.14
N PHE A 78 -8.84 15.33 -4.05
CA PHE A 78 -7.79 14.70 -3.25
C PHE A 78 -7.05 13.61 -4.02
N LEU A 79 -7.75 12.82 -4.83
CA LEU A 79 -7.12 11.79 -5.67
C LEU A 79 -6.21 12.41 -6.73
N VAL A 80 -6.59 13.55 -7.31
CA VAL A 80 -5.74 14.27 -8.27
C VAL A 80 -4.46 14.77 -7.59
N ILE A 81 -4.58 15.41 -6.43
CA ILE A 81 -3.43 15.89 -5.67
C ILE A 81 -2.54 14.72 -5.21
N GLY A 82 -3.12 13.67 -4.64
CA GLY A 82 -2.40 12.46 -4.24
C GLY A 82 -1.69 11.79 -5.42
N GLY A 83 -2.32 11.78 -6.59
CA GLY A 83 -1.72 11.34 -7.85
C GLY A 83 -0.48 12.14 -8.24
N TRP A 84 -0.46 13.46 -7.97
CA TRP A 84 0.73 14.27 -8.21
C TRP A 84 1.89 13.90 -7.28
N PHE A 85 1.61 13.68 -5.99
CA PHE A 85 2.64 13.23 -5.05
C PHE A 85 3.22 11.87 -5.45
N LEU A 86 2.35 10.92 -5.79
CA LEU A 86 2.78 9.60 -6.22
C LEU A 86 3.60 9.66 -7.51
N ALA A 87 3.16 10.45 -8.50
CA ALA A 87 3.89 10.63 -9.75
C ALA A 87 5.26 11.26 -9.51
N HIS A 88 5.35 12.27 -8.65
CA HIS A 88 6.63 12.89 -8.31
C HIS A 88 7.57 11.93 -7.57
N PHE A 89 7.03 11.08 -6.70
CA PHE A 89 7.78 10.00 -6.04
C PHE A 89 8.34 9.02 -7.07
N VAL A 90 7.51 8.53 -7.99
CA VAL A 90 7.92 7.60 -9.06
C VAL A 90 9.00 8.23 -9.95
N VAL A 91 8.83 9.49 -10.34
CA VAL A 91 9.83 10.25 -11.12
C VAL A 91 11.15 10.33 -10.36
N ASN A 92 11.12 10.57 -9.04
CA ASN A 92 12.31 10.59 -8.21
C ASN A 92 13.01 9.24 -8.18
N VAL A 93 12.27 8.16 -7.98
CA VAL A 93 12.83 6.79 -7.98
C VAL A 93 13.47 6.49 -9.32
N ILE A 94 12.80 6.81 -10.43
CA ILE A 94 13.36 6.62 -11.78
C ILE A 94 14.64 7.43 -11.97
N ALA A 95 14.64 8.71 -11.55
CA ALA A 95 15.81 9.57 -11.66
C ALA A 95 17.02 9.05 -10.86
N VAL A 96 16.78 8.54 -9.65
CA VAL A 96 17.82 7.96 -8.79
C VAL A 96 18.33 6.64 -9.34
N VAL A 97 17.44 5.76 -9.81
CA VAL A 97 17.80 4.40 -10.26
C VAL A 97 18.46 4.41 -11.64
N PHE A 98 18.03 5.27 -12.55
CA PHE A 98 18.42 5.20 -13.96
C PHE A 98 19.29 6.36 -14.46
N PHE A 99 19.34 7.49 -13.74
CA PHE A 99 19.96 8.72 -14.24
C PHE A 99 20.98 9.33 -13.28
N ASP A 100 21.47 8.57 -12.29
CA ASP A 100 22.40 9.05 -11.25
C ASP A 100 21.97 10.40 -10.64
N SER A 101 20.65 10.60 -10.49
CA SER A 101 19.98 11.82 -10.03
C SER A 101 19.89 13.01 -11.01
N ASP A 102 20.51 12.96 -12.20
CA ASP A 102 20.51 14.06 -13.16
C ASP A 102 19.52 13.82 -14.31
N MET A 103 18.21 13.86 -14.01
CA MET A 103 17.18 13.72 -15.03
C MET A 103 16.99 15.01 -15.85
N SER A 104 17.00 14.90 -17.18
CA SER A 104 16.77 16.04 -18.08
C SER A 104 15.34 16.58 -17.97
N ILE A 105 15.15 17.87 -18.25
CA ILE A 105 13.81 18.50 -18.25
C ILE A 105 12.88 17.88 -19.29
N VAL A 106 13.43 17.39 -20.42
CA VAL A 106 12.66 16.71 -21.46
C VAL A 106 12.15 15.36 -20.95
N SER A 107 13.01 14.56 -20.32
CA SER A 107 12.64 13.29 -19.68
C SER A 107 11.62 13.50 -18.56
N TYR A 108 11.75 14.59 -17.80
CA TYR A 108 10.80 15.00 -16.76
C TYR A 108 9.41 15.25 -17.34
N VAL A 109 9.32 16.08 -18.39
CA VAL A 109 8.04 16.41 -19.04
C VAL A 109 7.40 15.17 -19.67
N ILE A 110 8.17 14.34 -20.37
CA ILE A 110 7.66 13.10 -20.98
C ILE A 110 7.06 12.18 -19.91
N THR A 111 7.75 12.01 -18.78
CA THR A 111 7.27 11.15 -17.68
C THR A 111 5.94 11.67 -17.12
N TRP A 112 5.80 12.98 -16.93
CA TRP A 112 4.54 13.58 -16.49
C TRP A 112 3.41 13.45 -17.51
N LEU A 113 3.70 13.54 -18.80
CA LEU A 113 2.69 13.33 -19.85
C LEU A 113 2.20 11.88 -19.87
N ILE A 114 3.11 10.90 -19.74
CA ILE A 114 2.77 9.48 -19.65
C ILE A 114 1.91 9.22 -18.41
N MET A 115 2.32 9.73 -17.24
CA MET A 115 1.56 9.57 -15.99
C MET A 115 0.19 10.25 -16.06
N GLY A 116 0.09 11.42 -16.70
CA GLY A 116 -1.17 12.10 -16.97
C GLY A 116 -2.10 11.28 -17.85
N ALA A 117 -1.59 10.66 -18.91
CA ALA A 117 -2.35 9.80 -19.79
C ALA A 117 -2.82 8.51 -19.08
N LEU A 118 -1.94 7.86 -18.30
CA LEU A 118 -2.27 6.68 -17.51
C LEU A 118 -3.33 6.99 -16.44
N GLY A 119 -3.16 8.08 -15.71
CA GLY A 119 -4.14 8.57 -14.76
C GLY A 119 -5.48 8.87 -15.42
N ALA A 120 -5.47 9.53 -16.59
CA ALA A 120 -6.69 9.79 -17.34
C ALA A 120 -7.39 8.51 -17.81
N LEU A 121 -6.66 7.49 -18.26
CA LEU A 121 -7.23 6.17 -18.59
C LEU A 121 -7.88 5.52 -17.36
N MET A 122 -7.23 5.61 -16.20
CA MET A 122 -7.75 5.09 -14.94
C MET A 122 -9.04 5.80 -14.49
N PHE A 123 -9.08 7.13 -14.50
CA PHE A 123 -10.22 7.90 -14.00
C PHE A 123 -11.35 8.12 -15.02
N SER A 124 -11.06 7.99 -16.32
CA SER A 124 -12.10 8.05 -17.36
C SER A 124 -12.92 6.75 -17.47
N ASN A 125 -12.43 5.64 -16.91
CA ASN A 125 -13.13 4.37 -16.88
C ASN A 125 -13.98 4.24 -15.60
N SER A 126 -15.30 4.13 -15.75
CA SER A 126 -16.28 4.28 -14.66
C SER A 126 -16.22 3.18 -13.60
N THR A 127 -15.68 2.00 -13.93
CA THR A 127 -15.49 0.87 -13.02
C THR A 127 -14.36 1.10 -12.01
N PHE A 128 -13.25 1.71 -12.44
CA PHE A 128 -12.10 1.98 -11.59
C PHE A 128 -12.31 3.19 -10.67
N ALA A 129 -12.97 4.24 -11.17
CA ALA A 129 -13.35 5.39 -10.35
C ALA A 129 -14.34 5.01 -9.22
N ARG A 130 -15.22 4.02 -9.45
CA ARG A 130 -16.14 3.50 -8.42
C ARG A 130 -15.43 2.66 -7.36
N SER A 131 -14.43 1.86 -7.73
CA SER A 131 -13.66 1.06 -6.77
C SER A 131 -12.76 1.94 -5.89
N ILE A 132 -12.16 3.00 -6.43
CA ILE A 132 -11.36 3.96 -5.63
C ILE A 132 -12.24 4.91 -4.81
N GLY A 133 -13.44 5.26 -5.31
CA GLY A 133 -14.37 6.12 -4.57
C GLY A 133 -14.88 5.50 -3.26
N MET A 134 -14.89 4.17 -3.13
CA MET A 134 -15.23 3.47 -1.89
C MET A 134 -14.01 3.17 -0.99
N VAL A 135 -12.79 3.24 -1.53
CA VAL A 135 -11.57 2.89 -0.79
C VAL A 135 -10.68 4.13 -0.74
N GLY A 136 -10.85 4.91 0.33
CA GLY A 136 -10.14 6.17 0.55
C GLY A 136 -8.62 6.06 0.39
N ALA A 137 -8.03 7.19 -0.02
CA ALA A 137 -6.65 7.53 -0.42
C ALA A 137 -5.42 6.88 0.29
N GLY A 138 -5.56 5.94 1.22
CA GLY A 138 -4.46 5.21 1.86
C GLY A 138 -4.12 3.85 1.26
N THR A 139 -4.97 3.28 0.40
CA THR A 139 -4.91 1.84 0.03
C THR A 139 -4.46 1.55 -1.42
N ALA A 140 -4.50 2.55 -2.31
CA ALA A 140 -4.18 2.35 -3.73
C ALA A 140 -2.70 2.02 -4.01
N ILE A 141 -1.80 2.39 -3.11
CA ILE A 141 -0.35 2.15 -3.25
C ILE A 141 -0.03 0.66 -3.07
N GLY A 142 -0.81 -0.08 -2.27
CA GLY A 142 -0.66 -1.53 -2.15
C GLY A 142 -1.10 -2.25 -3.44
N ALA A 143 -2.35 -2.06 -3.85
CA ALA A 143 -2.96 -2.85 -4.92
C ALA A 143 -2.24 -2.76 -6.29
N GLY A 144 -1.69 -1.59 -6.63
CA GLY A 144 -0.97 -1.38 -7.89
C GLY A 144 0.41 -2.07 -7.94
N VAL A 145 1.12 -2.10 -6.80
CA VAL A 145 2.40 -2.83 -6.68
C VAL A 145 2.15 -4.34 -6.67
N TYR A 146 1.07 -4.81 -6.05
CA TYR A 146 0.66 -6.22 -6.08
C TYR A 146 0.24 -6.71 -7.47
N ALA A 147 -0.39 -5.86 -8.30
CA ALA A 147 -0.77 -6.23 -9.66
C ALA A 147 0.41 -6.19 -10.66
N ALA A 148 1.37 -5.27 -10.50
CA ALA A 148 2.55 -5.17 -11.37
C ALA A 148 3.60 -6.26 -11.10
N SER A 149 3.73 -6.71 -9.83
CA SER A 149 4.55 -7.88 -9.47
C SER A 149 4.01 -9.19 -10.06
N ARG A 150 2.71 -9.24 -10.41
CA ARG A 150 2.01 -10.42 -10.94
C ARG A 150 2.50 -10.90 -12.30
N ASN A 151 3.14 -10.05 -13.11
CA ASN A 151 3.61 -10.42 -14.46
C ASN A 151 5.10 -10.80 -14.51
N ASN A 152 5.92 -10.41 -13.54
CA ASN A 152 7.35 -10.74 -13.53
C ASN A 152 7.69 -12.01 -12.72
N GLU A 153 6.80 -12.50 -11.86
CA GLU A 153 7.00 -13.75 -11.11
C GLU A 153 6.38 -14.99 -11.78
N VAL A 154 5.88 -14.86 -13.02
CA VAL A 154 5.40 -16.00 -13.84
C VAL A 154 6.55 -16.94 -14.27
N LEU A 155 7.82 -16.57 -14.04
CA LEU A 155 8.98 -17.39 -14.36
C LEU A 155 9.35 -18.38 -13.23
N LYS A 156 8.51 -19.40 -13.04
CA LYS A 156 8.88 -20.84 -12.86
C LYS A 156 7.66 -21.72 -12.53
N ALA A 157 6.60 -21.61 -13.33
CA ALA A 157 5.46 -22.53 -13.28
C ALA A 157 5.80 -24.01 -13.62
N SER A 158 7.04 -24.32 -14.03
CA SER A 158 7.47 -25.68 -14.40
C SER A 158 8.41 -26.38 -13.41
N GLY A 159 8.78 -25.74 -12.28
CA GLY A 159 9.83 -26.24 -11.39
C GLY A 159 9.40 -27.21 -10.27
N TYR A 160 8.12 -27.24 -9.91
CA TYR A 160 7.63 -27.96 -8.72
C TYR A 160 6.72 -29.18 -9.05
N GLY A 161 6.84 -29.73 -10.26
CA GLY A 161 6.13 -30.96 -10.65
C GLY A 161 4.62 -30.78 -10.83
N ARG A 162 3.81 -31.59 -10.12
CA ARG A 162 2.34 -31.66 -10.26
C ARG A 162 1.59 -30.52 -9.56
N ILE A 163 2.27 -29.64 -8.84
CA ILE A 163 1.62 -28.57 -8.09
C ILE A 163 1.14 -27.49 -9.08
N PRO A 164 -0.16 -27.14 -9.06
CA PRO A 164 -0.67 -26.08 -9.93
C PRO A 164 0.05 -24.75 -9.67
N PRO A 165 0.37 -23.97 -10.71
CA PRO A 165 1.05 -22.67 -10.54
C PRO A 165 0.28 -21.70 -9.63
N SER A 166 -1.05 -21.73 -9.67
CA SER A 166 -1.91 -20.94 -8.79
C SER A 166 -1.69 -21.27 -7.31
N THR A 167 -1.51 -22.55 -6.97
CA THR A 167 -1.22 -23.02 -5.61
C THR A 167 0.13 -22.50 -5.13
N VAL A 168 1.16 -22.50 -5.99
CA VAL A 168 2.50 -21.97 -5.64
C VAL A 168 2.43 -20.47 -5.36
N ILE A 169 1.70 -19.72 -6.20
CA ILE A 169 1.51 -18.27 -6.04
C ILE A 169 0.80 -17.99 -4.71
N LEU A 170 -0.34 -18.64 -4.45
CA LEU A 170 -1.11 -18.45 -3.22
C LEU A 170 -0.29 -18.81 -1.98
N LEU A 171 0.40 -19.95 -1.98
CA LEU A 171 1.27 -20.34 -0.86
C LEU A 171 2.37 -19.29 -0.61
N THR A 172 3.00 -18.78 -1.66
CA THR A 172 4.02 -17.73 -1.55
C THR A 172 3.44 -16.44 -1.00
N GLN A 173 2.21 -16.09 -1.37
CA GLN A 173 1.50 -14.93 -0.84
C GLN A 173 1.19 -15.10 0.65
N HIS A 174 0.68 -16.25 1.08
CA HIS A 174 0.46 -16.53 2.51
C HIS A 174 1.74 -16.44 3.33
N VAL A 175 2.87 -16.93 2.79
CA VAL A 175 4.19 -16.76 3.42
C VAL A 175 4.58 -15.29 3.54
N ARG A 176 4.37 -14.47 2.49
CA ARG A 176 4.66 -13.02 2.55
C ARG A 176 3.80 -12.32 3.60
N PHE A 177 2.50 -12.56 3.61
CA PHE A 177 1.59 -11.95 4.59
C PHE A 177 1.91 -12.34 6.03
N ALA A 178 2.25 -13.61 6.27
CA ALA A 178 2.71 -14.06 7.59
C ALA A 178 3.98 -13.31 8.02
N ASN A 179 4.93 -13.08 7.11
CA ASN A 179 6.12 -12.29 7.41
C ASN A 179 5.79 -10.81 7.67
N ASP A 180 4.87 -10.22 6.91
CA ASP A 180 4.44 -8.82 7.12
C ASP A 180 3.79 -8.62 8.48
N ALA A 181 2.94 -9.55 8.93
CA ALA A 181 2.37 -9.54 10.28
C ALA A 181 3.47 -9.63 11.35
N VAL A 182 4.47 -10.51 11.16
CA VAL A 182 5.58 -10.69 12.10
C VAL A 182 6.53 -9.49 12.13
N ASN A 183 6.67 -8.78 11.01
CA ASN A 183 7.48 -7.56 10.91
C ASN A 183 6.92 -6.41 11.76
N GLN A 184 5.70 -6.53 12.27
CA GLN A 184 5.14 -5.61 13.26
C GLN A 184 5.73 -5.77 14.66
N LEU A 185 6.48 -6.85 14.93
CA LEU A 185 7.26 -6.96 16.17
C LEU A 185 8.35 -5.87 16.22
N PRO A 186 8.55 -5.24 17.39
CA PRO A 186 9.62 -4.26 17.59
C PRO A 186 10.98 -4.79 17.13
N ALA A 187 11.82 -3.96 16.52
CA ALA A 187 13.10 -4.36 15.93
C ALA A 187 13.98 -5.19 16.89
N ASN A 188 13.92 -4.87 18.19
CA ASN A 188 14.66 -5.54 19.27
C ASN A 188 14.03 -6.85 19.79
N ALA A 189 12.90 -7.31 19.24
CA ALA A 189 12.30 -8.58 19.62
C ALA A 189 13.27 -9.74 19.34
N PRO A 190 13.47 -10.67 20.30
CA PRO A 190 14.40 -11.79 20.13
C PRO A 190 14.07 -12.65 18.91
N ALA A 191 15.11 -13.19 18.26
CA ALA A 191 14.95 -14.03 17.06
C ALA A 191 14.05 -15.25 17.31
N ASN A 192 14.09 -15.85 18.51
CA ASN A 192 13.22 -16.97 18.87
C ASN A 192 11.74 -16.59 18.89
N ILE A 193 11.40 -15.38 19.37
CA ILE A 193 10.02 -14.88 19.38
C ILE A 193 9.53 -14.66 17.94
N ARG A 194 10.36 -14.06 17.08
CA ARG A 194 10.04 -13.92 15.65
C ARG A 194 9.81 -15.28 14.98
N LYS A 195 10.66 -16.26 15.27
CA LYS A 195 10.52 -17.63 14.76
C LYS A 195 9.20 -18.28 15.21
N ILE A 196 8.82 -18.12 16.48
CA ILE A 196 7.53 -18.60 16.99
C ILE A 196 6.38 -17.90 16.24
N ALA A 197 6.47 -16.59 16.07
CA ALA A 197 5.44 -15.79 15.41
C ALA A 197 5.21 -16.25 13.96
N VAL A 198 6.28 -16.39 13.16
CA VAL A 198 6.17 -16.88 11.77
C VAL A 198 5.51 -18.25 11.74
N ASN A 199 5.94 -19.17 12.61
CA ASN A 199 5.43 -20.53 12.60
C ASN A 199 3.93 -20.57 12.91
N VAL A 200 3.51 -19.91 14.01
CA VAL A 200 2.11 -19.91 14.45
C VAL A 200 1.21 -19.20 13.44
N VAL A 201 1.60 -18.02 12.95
CA VAL A 201 0.79 -17.26 11.99
C VAL A 201 0.65 -18.04 10.68
N LEU A 202 1.75 -18.53 10.12
CA LEU A 202 1.73 -19.25 8.85
C LEU A 202 0.93 -20.55 8.94
N GLU A 203 1.04 -21.28 10.05
CA GLU A 203 0.27 -22.51 10.28
C GLU A 203 -1.24 -22.26 10.19
N HIS A 204 -1.75 -21.22 10.86
CA HIS A 204 -3.19 -20.93 10.88
C HIS A 204 -3.68 -20.34 9.55
N VAL A 205 -2.89 -19.49 8.91
CA VAL A 205 -3.23 -18.94 7.59
C VAL A 205 -3.33 -20.05 6.53
N ILE A 206 -2.42 -21.04 6.55
CA ILE A 206 -2.49 -22.18 5.64
C ILE A 206 -3.69 -23.08 5.98
N ARG A 207 -3.98 -23.30 7.27
CA ARG A 207 -5.15 -24.06 7.70
C ARG A 207 -6.46 -23.39 7.29
N ASP A 208 -6.54 -22.06 7.39
CA ASP A 208 -7.66 -21.25 6.92
C ASP A 208 -7.88 -21.42 5.41
N TRP A 209 -6.81 -21.24 4.63
CA TRP A 209 -6.85 -21.46 3.19
C TRP A 209 -7.41 -22.85 2.83
N TRP A 210 -6.92 -23.90 3.49
CA TRP A 210 -7.34 -25.27 3.21
C TRP A 210 -8.76 -25.58 3.69
N SER A 211 -9.14 -25.11 4.87
CA SER A 211 -10.40 -25.49 5.53
C SER A 211 -11.59 -24.65 5.06
N ASN A 212 -11.37 -23.36 4.81
CA ASN A 212 -12.40 -22.40 4.43
C ASN A 212 -12.41 -22.10 2.92
N GLY A 213 -11.48 -22.68 2.15
CA GLY A 213 -11.42 -22.53 0.69
C GLY A 213 -11.11 -21.10 0.23
N ASN A 214 -10.39 -20.33 1.06
CA ASN A 214 -10.06 -18.95 0.79
C ASN A 214 -9.06 -18.83 -0.39
N ASN A 215 -9.60 -18.69 -1.60
CA ASN A 215 -8.80 -18.59 -2.84
C ASN A 215 -8.42 -17.15 -3.20
N GLU A 216 -8.92 -16.17 -2.45
CA GLU A 216 -8.67 -14.75 -2.70
C GLU A 216 -7.45 -14.23 -1.91
N GLY A 217 -6.96 -15.03 -0.97
CA GLY A 217 -5.87 -14.68 -0.07
C GLY A 217 -6.36 -13.88 1.15
N LEU A 218 -5.41 -13.32 1.90
CA LEU A 218 -5.74 -12.47 3.05
C LEU A 218 -6.05 -11.05 2.59
N THR A 219 -7.09 -10.45 3.14
CA THR A 219 -7.40 -9.03 2.95
C THR A 219 -6.42 -8.16 3.76
N PRO A 220 -6.28 -6.86 3.44
CA PRO A 220 -5.48 -5.95 4.25
C PRO A 220 -5.95 -5.83 5.71
N ALA A 221 -7.25 -6.03 5.96
CA ALA A 221 -7.80 -6.06 7.32
C ALA A 221 -7.26 -7.28 8.07
N ASP A 222 -7.30 -8.46 7.45
CA ASP A 222 -6.76 -9.67 8.05
C ASP A 222 -5.27 -9.52 8.40
N VAL A 223 -4.47 -8.98 7.48
CA VAL A 223 -3.04 -8.76 7.74
C VAL A 223 -2.81 -7.80 8.92
N ASN A 224 -3.64 -6.76 9.05
CA ASN A 224 -3.58 -5.83 10.17
C ASN A 224 -3.95 -6.52 11.49
N ASP A 225 -4.99 -7.35 11.49
CA ASP A 225 -5.44 -8.09 12.67
C ASP A 225 -4.40 -9.11 13.13
N LEU A 226 -3.83 -9.88 12.19
CA LEU A 226 -2.71 -10.80 12.45
C LEU A 226 -1.52 -10.07 13.08
N GLY A 227 -1.17 -8.89 12.56
CA GLY A 227 -0.14 -8.04 13.12
C GLY A 227 -0.45 -7.55 14.53
N ALA A 228 -1.70 -7.14 14.78
CA ALA A 228 -2.17 -6.74 16.09
C ALA A 228 -2.09 -7.90 17.11
N PHE A 229 -2.41 -9.13 16.71
CA PHE A 229 -2.27 -10.31 17.58
C PHE A 229 -0.81 -10.59 17.94
N VAL A 230 0.08 -10.49 16.97
CA VAL A 230 1.52 -10.65 17.19
C VAL A 230 2.03 -9.58 18.17
N GLN A 231 1.61 -8.32 18.01
CA GLN A 231 1.98 -7.25 18.94
C GLN A 231 1.40 -7.48 20.35
N LEU A 232 0.15 -7.92 20.46
CA LEU A 232 -0.52 -8.20 21.73
C LEU A 232 0.15 -9.36 22.47
N ALA A 233 0.44 -10.46 21.77
CA ALA A 233 1.18 -11.58 22.32
C ALA A 233 2.58 -11.17 22.81
N TRP A 234 3.26 -10.30 22.06
CA TRP A 234 4.55 -9.74 22.50
C TRP A 234 4.43 -8.86 23.75
N PHE A 235 3.41 -8.01 23.81
CA PHE A 235 3.15 -7.18 24.97
C PHE A 235 2.93 -8.02 26.23
N ALA A 236 2.20 -9.13 26.13
CA ALA A 236 2.01 -10.08 27.23
C ALA A 236 3.31 -10.78 27.66
N ALA A 237 4.19 -11.09 26.70
CA ALA A 237 5.41 -11.86 26.93
C ALA A 237 6.61 -11.01 27.40
N ARG A 238 6.73 -9.76 26.99
CA ARG A 238 7.94 -8.94 27.20
C ARG A 238 8.24 -8.60 28.67
N GLY A 239 7.27 -8.76 29.56
CA GLY A 239 7.41 -8.50 31.00
C GLY A 239 7.96 -9.69 31.80
N GLN A 240 8.17 -10.85 31.15
CA GLN A 240 8.65 -12.04 31.85
C GLN A 240 10.15 -11.94 32.15
N SER A 241 10.55 -12.37 33.34
CA SER A 241 11.94 -12.30 33.81
C SER A 241 12.86 -13.33 33.15
N HIS A 242 12.29 -14.42 32.61
CA HIS A 242 13.03 -15.50 31.97
C HIS A 242 12.63 -15.68 30.51
N LEU A 243 13.60 -15.85 29.62
CA LEU A 243 13.36 -15.98 28.16
C LEU A 243 12.42 -17.15 27.82
N LEU A 244 12.61 -18.32 28.44
CA LEU A 244 11.73 -19.47 28.22
C LEU A 244 10.27 -19.20 28.63
N GLN A 245 10.05 -18.41 29.68
CA GLN A 245 8.70 -18.02 30.11
C GLN A 245 8.11 -17.01 29.13
N ALA A 246 8.91 -16.04 28.65
CA ALA A 246 8.49 -15.12 27.61
C ALA A 246 8.08 -15.87 26.33
N GLU A 247 8.87 -16.85 25.89
CA GLU A 247 8.57 -17.67 24.72
C GLU A 247 7.28 -18.49 24.90
N ALA A 248 7.09 -19.11 26.08
CA ALA A 248 5.89 -19.88 26.38
C ALA A 248 4.63 -18.99 26.41
N VAL A 249 4.70 -17.84 27.10
CA VAL A 249 3.59 -16.86 27.17
C VAL A 249 3.27 -16.30 25.79
N PHE A 250 4.29 -15.92 25.02
CA PHE A 250 4.11 -15.44 23.65
C PHE A 250 3.41 -16.48 22.77
N ARG A 251 3.93 -17.71 22.77
CA ARG A 251 3.36 -18.82 21.98
C ARG A 251 1.91 -19.09 22.35
N ALA A 252 1.62 -19.26 23.64
CA ALA A 252 0.28 -19.59 24.11
C ALA A 252 -0.72 -18.49 23.77
N SER A 253 -0.32 -17.23 23.96
CA SER A 253 -1.17 -16.06 23.68
C SER A 253 -1.45 -15.94 22.19
N LEU A 254 -0.42 -16.09 21.35
CA LEU A 254 -0.58 -16.01 19.91
C LEU A 254 -1.43 -17.15 19.35
N ILE A 255 -1.22 -18.39 19.81
CA ILE A 255 -2.06 -19.52 19.39
C ILE A 255 -3.52 -19.26 19.74
N ALA A 256 -3.83 -18.82 20.97
CA ALA A 256 -5.20 -18.55 21.38
C ALA A 256 -5.88 -17.46 20.51
N LEU A 257 -5.16 -16.40 20.16
CA LEU A 257 -5.68 -15.34 19.28
C LEU A 257 -5.89 -15.85 17.84
N MET A 258 -4.97 -16.67 17.34
CA MET A 258 -5.07 -17.23 16.00
C MET A 258 -6.17 -18.29 15.88
N ASP A 259 -6.38 -19.09 16.92
CA ASP A 259 -7.50 -20.04 17.03
C ASP A 259 -8.84 -19.29 17.04
N ASP A 260 -8.94 -18.19 17.77
CA ASP A 260 -10.16 -17.36 17.77
C ASP A 260 -10.38 -16.67 16.42
N TRP A 261 -9.32 -16.17 15.78
CA TRP A 261 -9.41 -15.61 14.44
C TRP A 261 -9.93 -16.64 13.42
N PHE A 262 -9.36 -17.85 13.45
CA PHE A 262 -9.76 -18.95 12.56
C PHE A 262 -11.21 -19.39 12.77
N ASN A 263 -11.69 -19.45 14.02
CA ASN A 263 -13.01 -19.99 14.36
C ASN A 263 -14.14 -18.95 14.42
N SER A 264 -13.86 -17.77 14.97
CA SER A 264 -14.88 -16.78 15.36
C SER A 264 -14.93 -15.59 14.41
N TRP A 265 -13.78 -15.08 13.97
CA TRP A 265 -13.73 -13.88 13.13
C TRP A 265 -14.12 -14.15 11.67
N ASN A 266 -13.89 -15.38 11.21
CA ASN A 266 -14.44 -15.90 9.95
C ASN A 266 -15.93 -16.28 10.03
N ALA A 267 -16.55 -16.28 11.21
CA ALA A 267 -17.96 -16.64 11.41
C ALA A 267 -18.84 -15.40 11.57
N GLU A 268 -19.62 -15.09 10.53
CA GLU A 268 -20.79 -14.19 10.58
C GLU A 268 -20.56 -12.77 11.17
N GLY A 269 -19.36 -12.20 11.05
CA GLY A 269 -19.13 -10.78 11.35
C GLY A 269 -19.28 -10.39 12.83
N VAL A 270 -19.00 -11.32 13.74
CA VAL A 270 -19.08 -11.05 15.18
C VAL A 270 -17.78 -10.42 15.68
N GLU A 271 -17.80 -9.12 15.97
CA GLU A 271 -16.75 -8.45 16.73
C GLU A 271 -16.88 -8.78 18.24
N GLY A 272 -15.77 -9.15 18.90
CA GLY A 272 -15.73 -9.32 20.36
C GLY A 272 -14.78 -10.41 20.83
N ALA A 273 -14.55 -10.48 22.15
CA ALA A 273 -13.80 -11.59 22.77
C ALA A 273 -14.48 -12.94 22.48
N PRO A 274 -13.73 -14.07 22.54
CA PRO A 274 -14.30 -15.39 22.32
C PRO A 274 -15.59 -15.54 23.12
N ARG A 275 -16.71 -15.80 22.42
CA ARG A 275 -17.98 -16.05 23.12
C ARG A 275 -17.74 -17.26 24.03
N TRP A 276 -17.77 -17.04 25.34
CA TRP A 276 -17.98 -18.14 26.27
C TRP A 276 -19.32 -18.77 25.85
N GLN A 277 -19.25 -19.88 25.13
CA GLN A 277 -20.42 -20.67 24.81
C GLN A 277 -21.01 -21.12 26.14
N SER A 278 -21.95 -20.35 26.67
CA SER A 278 -22.89 -20.88 27.65
C SER A 278 -23.67 -21.96 26.91
N LYS A 279 -23.29 -23.22 27.12
CA LYS A 279 -24.15 -24.34 26.76
C LYS A 279 -25.49 -24.10 27.45
N SER A 280 -26.51 -23.76 26.67
CA SER A 280 -27.92 -23.92 27.03
C SER A 280 -28.53 -24.94 26.08
#